data_AF-S8EA42-F1
#
_entry.id   AF-S8EA42-F1
#
_cell.length_a   1.000
_cell.length_b   1.000
_cell.length_c   1.000
_cell.angle_alpha   90.00
_cell.angle_beta   90.00
_cell.angle_gamma   90.00
#
_symmetry.space_group_name_H-M   'P 1'
#
loop_
_entity.id
_entity.type
_entity.pdbx_description
1 polymer ?
#
loop_
_entity_poly.entity_id
_entity_poly.type
_entity_poly.pdbx_seq_one_letter_code
_entity_poly.pdbx_strand_id
1 'polypeptide(L)'
;MIGPSLQQSAPFYFALHIISGHVLLPLLTATFLLSNRVKRHPTVVNFCVTWVIYSVSYSLYLYGGQRRSVEGLRELCMAQLSMIYGSNAMVAAANLTLAIQIWSTFYVPWAPLRTSQYGRCIRLVVLLAPPYIIFIAFSVIGLHEAQVHSQSINIDNGVYCAMDLQNFNYVQLALYATGGLQHLVVGSLYI
;
A
#
# COMPACT_ATOMS: atom_id res chain seq x y z
N MET A 1 22.53 2.55 15.56
CA MET A 1 23.13 1.30 15.04
C MET A 1 23.12 1.41 13.53
N ILE A 2 24.26 1.27 12.88
CA ILE A 2 24.40 1.37 11.42
C ILE A 2 23.82 0.08 10.82
N GLY A 3 22.68 0.17 10.14
CA GLY A 3 22.08 -0.97 9.46
C GLY A 3 22.98 -1.45 8.30
N PRO A 4 22.94 -2.74 7.93
CA PRO A 4 23.71 -3.23 6.79
C PRO A 4 23.27 -2.51 5.51
N SER A 5 24.22 -1.98 4.74
CA SER A 5 23.96 -1.33 3.46
C SER A 5 23.29 -2.31 2.48
N LEU A 6 22.03 -2.05 2.11
CA LEU A 6 21.25 -2.90 1.19
C LEU A 6 21.52 -2.60 -0.29
N GLN A 7 22.57 -1.83 -0.57
CA GLN A 7 22.90 -1.36 -1.91
C GLN A 7 23.15 -2.51 -2.91
N GLN A 8 23.64 -3.65 -2.45
CA GLN A 8 23.88 -4.82 -3.29
C GLN A 8 22.57 -5.49 -3.77
N SER A 9 21.49 -5.41 -2.99
CA SER A 9 20.18 -5.99 -3.31
C SER A 9 19.20 -4.98 -3.91
N ALA A 10 19.57 -3.70 -3.96
CA ALA A 10 18.82 -2.63 -4.62
C ALA A 10 18.29 -2.97 -6.04
N PRO A 11 19.09 -3.54 -6.97
CA PRO A 11 18.60 -3.81 -8.32
C PRO A 11 17.49 -4.87 -8.32
N PHE A 12 17.61 -5.91 -7.50
CA PHE A 12 16.58 -6.94 -7.36
C PHE A 12 15.30 -6.36 -6.77
N TYR A 13 15.45 -5.55 -5.72
CA TYR A 13 14.34 -4.87 -5.06
C TYR A 13 13.54 -3.99 -6.04
N PHE A 14 14.22 -3.11 -6.77
CA PHE A 14 13.55 -2.24 -7.75
C PHE A 14 13.02 -3.03 -8.95
N ALA A 15 13.72 -4.06 -9.44
CA ALA A 15 13.22 -4.90 -10.52
C ALA A 15 11.87 -5.54 -10.15
N LEU A 16 11.74 -6.05 -8.93
CA LEU A 16 10.47 -6.63 -8.45
C LEU A 16 9.34 -5.58 -8.44
N HIS A 17 9.58 -4.39 -7.91
CA HIS A 17 8.58 -3.31 -7.88
C HIS A 17 8.21 -2.76 -9.27
N ILE A 18 9.17 -2.68 -10.19
CA ILE A 18 8.91 -2.23 -11.56
C ILE A 18 8.14 -3.30 -12.34
N ILE A 19 8.59 -4.55 -12.31
CA ILE A 19 7.93 -5.63 -13.06
C ILE A 19 6.52 -5.86 -12.54
N SER A 20 6.35 -6.01 -11.21
CA SER A 20 5.03 -6.29 -10.63
C SER A 20 4.13 -5.05 -10.63
N GLY A 21 4.64 -3.92 -10.14
CA GLY A 21 3.88 -2.71 -9.89
C GLY A 21 3.67 -1.81 -11.09
N HIS A 22 4.62 -1.71 -12.00
CA HIS A 22 4.55 -0.76 -13.12
C HIS A 22 4.14 -1.41 -14.44
N VAL A 23 4.43 -2.70 -14.61
CA VAL A 23 4.13 -3.40 -15.87
C VAL A 23 2.96 -4.36 -15.68
N LEU A 24 3.10 -5.36 -14.81
CA LEU A 24 2.13 -6.45 -14.72
C LEU A 24 0.76 -5.98 -14.20
N LEU A 25 0.73 -5.21 -13.11
CA LEU A 25 -0.51 -4.73 -12.50
C LEU A 25 -1.27 -3.70 -13.35
N PRO A 26 -0.61 -2.70 -13.97
CA PRO A 26 -1.28 -1.79 -14.90
C PRO A 26 -1.77 -2.51 -16.15
N LEU A 27 -1.00 -3.45 -16.69
CA LEU A 27 -1.42 -4.29 -17.83
C LEU A 27 -2.66 -5.12 -17.47
N LEU A 28 -2.67 -5.74 -16.28
CA LEU A 28 -3.81 -6.49 -15.79
C LEU A 28 -5.04 -5.59 -15.62
N THR A 29 -4.85 -4.41 -15.05
CA THR A 29 -5.91 -3.41 -14.85
C THR A 29 -6.49 -2.94 -16.19
N ALA A 30 -5.62 -2.60 -17.15
CA ALA A 30 -6.02 -2.22 -18.49
C ALA A 30 -6.77 -3.35 -19.20
N THR A 31 -6.29 -4.59 -19.06
CA THR A 31 -6.97 -5.78 -19.62
C THR A 31 -8.38 -5.93 -19.05
N PHE A 32 -8.56 -5.72 -17.75
CA PHE A 32 -9.89 -5.79 -17.13
C PHE A 32 -10.82 -4.66 -17.55
N LEU A 33 -10.30 -3.46 -17.80
CA LEU A 33 -11.09 -2.32 -18.24
C LEU A 33 -11.43 -2.38 -19.75
N LEU A 34 -10.53 -2.90 -20.58
CA LEU A 34 -10.68 -2.96 -22.04
C LEU A 34 -11.38 -4.24 -22.51
N SER A 35 -11.36 -5.32 -21.72
CA SER A 35 -11.98 -6.59 -22.11
C SER A 35 -13.48 -6.62 -21.81
N ASN A 36 -14.29 -6.41 -22.84
CA ASN A 36 -15.76 -6.56 -22.78
C ASN A 36 -16.23 -7.97 -22.41
N ARG A 37 -15.33 -8.99 -22.48
CA ARG A 37 -15.67 -10.38 -22.15
C ARG A 37 -15.51 -10.72 -20.67
N VAL A 38 -14.73 -9.94 -19.91
CA VAL A 38 -14.37 -10.29 -18.53
C VAL A 38 -14.89 -9.22 -17.57
N LYS A 39 -16.12 -9.40 -17.07
CA LYS A 39 -16.66 -8.53 -16.01
C LYS A 39 -16.02 -8.89 -14.67
N ARG A 40 -14.98 -8.16 -14.27
CA ARG A 40 -14.36 -8.30 -12.94
C ARG A 40 -15.03 -7.39 -11.91
N HIS A 41 -14.99 -7.81 -10.65
CA HIS A 41 -15.51 -7.02 -9.54
C HIS A 41 -14.61 -5.79 -9.32
N PRO A 42 -15.18 -4.58 -9.11
CA PRO A 42 -14.42 -3.34 -8.96
C PRO A 42 -13.43 -3.37 -7.79
N THR A 43 -13.64 -4.21 -6.78
CA THR A 43 -12.68 -4.45 -5.68
C THR A 43 -11.33 -4.99 -6.16
N VAL A 44 -11.31 -5.85 -7.19
CA VAL A 44 -10.06 -6.40 -7.73
C VAL A 44 -9.27 -5.32 -8.47
N VAL A 45 -9.97 -4.47 -9.23
CA VAL A 45 -9.37 -3.31 -9.89
C VAL A 45 -8.81 -2.34 -8.85
N ASN A 46 -9.58 -2.07 -7.79
CA ASN A 46 -9.15 -1.22 -6.69
C ASN A 46 -7.87 -1.74 -6.01
N PHE A 47 -7.84 -3.05 -5.73
CA PHE A 47 -6.66 -3.71 -5.21
C PHE A 47 -5.46 -3.51 -6.13
N CYS A 48 -5.58 -3.78 -7.44
CA CYS A 48 -4.49 -3.57 -8.38
C CYS A 48 -3.96 -2.13 -8.36
N VAL A 49 -4.85 -1.13 -8.36
CA VAL A 49 -4.47 0.29 -8.31
C VAL A 49 -3.69 0.62 -7.02
N THR A 50 -4.14 0.14 -5.86
CA THR A 50 -3.43 0.38 -4.59
C THR A 50 -2.01 -0.19 -4.60
N TRP A 51 -1.80 -1.37 -5.21
CA TRP A 51 -0.48 -1.98 -5.35
C TRP A 51 0.44 -1.25 -6.36
N VAL A 52 -0.13 -0.59 -7.38
CA VAL A 52 0.62 0.30 -8.26
C VAL A 52 1.13 1.50 -7.47
N ILE A 53 0.26 2.18 -6.71
CA ILE A 53 0.63 3.34 -5.88
C ILE A 53 1.71 2.95 -4.85
N TYR A 54 1.55 1.78 -4.22
CA TYR A 54 2.56 1.21 -3.32
C TYR A 54 3.92 1.08 -4.02
N SER A 55 3.95 0.48 -5.20
CA SER A 55 5.20 0.26 -5.94
C SER A 55 5.85 1.57 -6.40
N VAL A 56 5.05 2.55 -6.82
CA VAL A 56 5.53 3.91 -7.14
C VAL A 56 6.17 4.55 -5.92
N SER A 57 5.51 4.47 -4.75
CA SER A 57 5.99 5.05 -3.50
C SER A 57 7.37 4.49 -3.11
N TYR A 58 7.55 3.18 -3.22
CA TYR A 58 8.84 2.53 -2.94
C TYR A 58 9.91 2.78 -4.01
N SER A 59 9.52 3.14 -5.24
CA SER A 59 10.44 3.42 -6.35
C SER A 59 10.85 4.89 -6.44
N LEU A 60 10.30 5.80 -5.62
CA LEU A 60 10.60 7.23 -5.66
C LEU A 60 12.09 7.55 -5.52
N TYR A 61 12.81 6.79 -4.68
CA TYR A 61 14.26 6.93 -4.52
C TYR A 61 15.00 6.79 -5.84
N LEU A 62 14.61 5.79 -6.64
CA LEU A 62 15.21 5.49 -7.95
C LEU A 62 15.02 6.65 -8.93
N TYR A 63 13.86 7.32 -8.88
CA TYR A 63 13.57 8.48 -9.73
C TYR A 63 14.35 9.74 -9.32
N GLY A 64 14.88 9.77 -8.10
CA GLY A 64 15.69 10.88 -7.61
C GLY A 64 16.97 11.11 -8.40
N GLY A 65 17.59 10.04 -8.89
CA GLY A 65 18.86 10.05 -9.62
C GLY A 65 20.06 10.50 -8.77
N GLN A 66 21.27 10.10 -9.18
CA GLN A 66 22.52 10.40 -8.45
C GLN A 66 22.93 11.89 -8.44
N ARG A 67 22.19 12.77 -9.13
CA ARG A 67 22.58 14.17 -9.40
C ARG A 67 21.94 15.23 -8.49
N ARG A 68 21.18 14.83 -7.47
CA ARG A 68 20.56 15.81 -6.55
C ARG A 68 21.56 16.33 -5.52
N SER A 69 21.41 17.62 -5.18
CA SER A 69 22.04 18.17 -3.98
C SER A 69 21.56 17.40 -2.74
N VAL A 70 22.37 17.40 -1.68
CA VAL A 70 22.04 16.74 -0.39
C VAL A 70 20.66 17.18 0.12
N GLU A 71 20.32 18.44 -0.07
CA GLU A 71 19.03 19.01 0.33
C GLU A 71 17.85 18.47 -0.49
N GLY A 72 18.00 18.39 -1.83
CA GLY A 72 16.97 17.81 -2.70
C GLY A 72 16.80 16.29 -2.55
N LEU A 73 17.83 15.58 -2.07
CA LEU A 73 17.73 14.17 -1.68
C LEU A 73 16.92 14.02 -0.38
N ARG A 74 17.12 14.91 0.59
CA ARG A 74 16.40 14.90 1.87
C ARG A 74 14.90 15.16 1.69
N GLU A 75 14.52 16.11 0.84
CA GLU A 75 13.10 16.37 0.55
C GLU A 75 12.42 15.19 -0.13
N LEU A 76 13.09 14.57 -1.11
CA LEU A 76 12.58 13.36 -1.77
C LEU A 76 12.43 12.21 -0.77
N CYS A 77 13.38 12.09 0.14
CA CYS A 77 13.41 11.08 1.19
C CYS A 77 12.23 11.23 2.16
N MET A 78 11.93 12.46 2.59
CA MET A 78 10.75 12.77 3.41
C MET A 78 9.45 12.45 2.66
N ALA A 79 9.34 12.87 1.41
CA ALA A 79 8.17 12.58 0.58
C ALA A 79 7.97 11.06 0.39
N GLN A 80 9.02 10.35 0.00
CA GLN A 80 8.98 8.90 -0.18
C GLN A 80 8.59 8.18 1.11
N LEU A 81 9.19 8.56 2.23
CA LEU A 81 8.91 7.94 3.52
C LEU A 81 7.45 8.15 3.94
N SER A 82 6.92 9.36 3.78
CA SER A 82 5.50 9.65 4.05
C SER A 82 4.56 8.80 3.19
N MET A 83 4.88 8.65 1.90
CA MET A 83 4.09 7.85 0.97
C MET A 83 4.21 6.35 1.26
N ILE A 84 5.38 5.86 1.69
CA ILE A 84 5.56 4.48 2.14
C ILE A 84 4.65 4.19 3.34
N TYR A 85 4.64 5.06 4.36
CA TYR A 85 3.75 4.90 5.51
C TYR A 85 2.27 4.85 5.11
N GLY A 86 1.82 5.81 4.29
CA GLY A 86 0.46 5.82 3.77
C GLY A 86 0.13 4.58 2.94
N SER A 87 1.04 4.18 2.04
CA SER A 87 0.80 3.07 1.12
C SER A 87 0.70 1.72 1.83
N ASN A 88 1.49 1.51 2.89
CA ASN A 88 1.42 0.32 3.72
C ASN A 88 0.05 0.15 4.38
N ALA A 89 -0.48 1.23 4.97
CA ALA A 89 -1.81 1.23 5.58
C ALA A 89 -2.94 1.05 4.54
N MET A 90 -2.80 1.68 3.37
CA MET A 90 -3.72 1.53 2.23
C MET A 90 -3.79 0.09 1.73
N VAL A 91 -2.64 -0.56 1.53
CA VAL A 91 -2.58 -1.96 1.06
C VAL A 91 -3.21 -2.90 2.09
N ALA A 92 -2.98 -2.67 3.38
CA ALA A 92 -3.64 -3.45 4.44
C ALA A 92 -5.18 -3.35 4.34
N ALA A 93 -5.71 -2.13 4.19
CA ALA A 93 -7.15 -1.91 4.03
C ALA A 93 -7.72 -2.52 2.72
N ALA A 94 -6.97 -2.44 1.63
CA ALA A 94 -7.34 -3.03 0.34
C ALA A 94 -7.36 -4.57 0.41
N ASN A 95 -6.37 -5.17 1.06
CA ASN A 95 -6.30 -6.62 1.30
C ASN A 95 -7.49 -7.10 2.14
N LEU A 96 -7.80 -6.38 3.23
CA LEU A 96 -8.97 -6.67 4.07
C LEU A 96 -10.27 -6.62 3.27
N THR A 97 -10.44 -5.58 2.45
CA THR A 97 -11.63 -5.42 1.60
C THR A 97 -11.75 -6.56 0.58
N LEU A 98 -10.63 -6.97 -0.03
CA LEU A 98 -10.60 -8.11 -0.95
C LEU A 98 -10.91 -9.43 -0.24
N ALA A 99 -10.34 -9.66 0.95
CA ALA A 99 -10.58 -10.85 1.75
C ALA A 99 -12.05 -10.97 2.16
N ILE A 100 -12.67 -9.89 2.66
CA ILE A 100 -14.10 -9.85 2.98
C ILE A 100 -14.95 -10.12 1.74
N GLN A 101 -14.60 -9.55 0.59
CA GLN A 101 -15.31 -9.78 -0.67
C GLN A 101 -15.24 -11.24 -1.11
N ILE A 102 -14.06 -11.87 -1.06
CA ILE A 102 -13.86 -13.28 -1.40
C ILE A 102 -14.65 -14.15 -0.42
N TRP A 103 -14.48 -13.94 0.89
CA TRP A 103 -15.17 -14.68 1.92
C TRP A 103 -16.70 -14.61 1.76
N SER A 104 -17.24 -13.40 1.54
CA SER A 104 -18.67 -13.19 1.32
C SER A 104 -19.18 -13.84 0.03
N THR A 105 -18.31 -14.05 -0.97
CA THR A 105 -18.69 -14.74 -2.22
C THR A 105 -18.82 -16.25 -2.00
N PHE A 106 -18.04 -16.84 -1.10
CA PHE A 106 -18.00 -18.29 -0.88
C PHE A 106 -18.85 -18.77 0.30
N TYR A 107 -18.89 -18.04 1.43
CA TYR A 107 -19.41 -18.57 2.70
C TYR A 107 -20.75 -17.99 3.15
N VAL A 108 -21.16 -16.82 2.64
CA VAL A 108 -22.39 -16.18 3.11
C VAL A 108 -23.20 -15.74 1.89
N PRO A 109 -24.32 -16.41 1.56
CA PRO A 109 -25.32 -15.77 0.72
C PRO A 109 -25.95 -14.68 1.57
N TRP A 110 -25.29 -13.51 1.66
CA TRP A 110 -25.91 -12.35 2.27
C TRP A 110 -27.19 -12.12 1.48
N ALA A 111 -28.33 -12.36 2.13
CA ALA A 111 -29.56 -11.69 1.74
C ALA A 111 -29.15 -10.23 1.52
N PRO A 112 -29.40 -9.65 0.32
CA PRO A 112 -28.86 -8.35 -0.02
C PRO A 112 -29.21 -7.43 1.14
N LEU A 113 -28.20 -6.94 1.87
CA LEU A 113 -28.38 -5.91 2.89
C LEU A 113 -29.37 -4.95 2.25
N ARG A 114 -30.55 -4.83 2.87
CA ARG A 114 -31.73 -4.09 2.39
C ARG A 114 -31.42 -2.59 2.39
N THR A 115 -30.34 -2.22 1.73
CA THR A 115 -29.95 -0.91 1.23
C THR A 115 -30.68 -0.74 -0.10
N SER A 116 -32.00 -0.93 -0.05
CA SER A 116 -32.96 -0.90 -1.16
C SER A 116 -33.13 0.49 -1.78
N GLN A 117 -32.26 1.46 -1.46
CA GLN A 117 -32.49 2.87 -1.77
C GLN A 117 -31.24 3.68 -2.12
N TYR A 118 -30.02 3.19 -1.85
CA TYR A 118 -28.79 3.91 -2.19
C TYR A 118 -28.26 3.43 -3.55
N GLY A 119 -28.04 4.38 -4.47
CA GLY A 119 -27.60 4.10 -5.84
C GLY A 119 -26.29 3.31 -5.91
N ARG A 120 -26.13 2.51 -6.97
CA ARG A 120 -24.94 1.68 -7.25
C ARG A 120 -23.62 2.45 -7.08
N CYS A 121 -23.61 3.75 -7.39
CA CYS A 121 -22.43 4.61 -7.22
C CYS A 121 -22.03 4.81 -5.76
N ILE A 122 -22.97 5.05 -4.85
CA ILE A 122 -22.68 5.29 -3.42
C ILE A 122 -22.10 4.02 -2.80
N ARG A 123 -22.66 2.85 -3.13
CA ARG A 123 -22.13 1.56 -2.69
C ARG A 123 -20.69 1.32 -3.16
N LEU A 124 -20.37 1.68 -4.40
CA LEU A 124 -19.01 1.58 -4.93
C LEU A 124 -18.05 2.54 -4.22
N VAL A 125 -18.46 3.80 -4.02
CA VAL A 125 -17.62 4.79 -3.33
C VAL A 125 -17.33 4.35 -1.90
N VAL A 126 -18.34 3.90 -1.14
CA VAL A 126 -18.16 3.41 0.23
C VAL A 126 -17.22 2.20 0.29
N LEU A 127 -17.23 1.34 -0.73
CA LEU A 127 -16.38 0.15 -0.78
C LEU A 127 -14.95 0.46 -1.24
N LEU A 128 -14.75 1.43 -2.14
CA LEU A 128 -13.45 1.71 -2.77
C LEU A 128 -12.69 2.88 -2.13
N ALA A 129 -13.37 3.86 -1.55
CA ALA A 129 -12.75 5.04 -0.96
C ALA A 129 -11.88 4.80 0.30
N PRO A 130 -12.22 3.87 1.23
CA PRO A 130 -11.48 3.69 2.48
C PRO A 130 -9.96 3.56 2.33
N PRO A 131 -9.39 2.70 1.44
CA PRO A 131 -7.94 2.58 1.29
C PRO A 131 -7.27 3.92 0.91
N TYR A 132 -7.90 4.74 0.06
CA TYR A 132 -7.33 6.03 -0.34
C TYR A 132 -7.44 7.10 0.75
N ILE A 133 -8.51 7.10 1.53
CA ILE A 133 -8.64 8.00 2.69
C ILE A 133 -7.56 7.66 3.72
N ILE A 134 -7.36 6.37 3.99
CA ILE A 134 -6.28 5.89 4.88
C ILE A 134 -4.91 6.28 4.32
N PHE A 135 -4.69 6.13 3.01
CA PHE A 135 -3.45 6.56 2.36
C PHE A 135 -3.13 8.03 2.65
N ILE A 136 -4.09 8.93 2.41
CA ILE A 136 -3.90 10.38 2.59
C ILE A 136 -3.66 10.69 4.07
N ALA A 137 -4.48 10.14 4.97
CA ALA A 137 -4.36 10.40 6.41
C ALA A 137 -2.99 9.97 6.95
N PHE A 138 -2.54 8.75 6.66
CA PHE A 138 -1.26 8.24 7.12
C PHE A 138 -0.07 8.90 6.42
N SER A 139 -0.21 9.33 5.16
CA SER A 139 0.83 10.11 4.48
C SER A 139 1.03 11.49 5.11
N VAL A 140 -0.07 12.18 5.45
CA VAL A 140 0.01 13.49 6.13
C VAL A 140 0.64 13.35 7.51
N ILE A 141 0.23 12.34 8.28
CA ILE A 141 0.84 12.04 9.59
C ILE A 141 2.34 11.73 9.41
N GLY A 142 2.70 10.85 8.47
CA GLY A 142 4.09 10.50 8.20
C GLY A 142 4.95 11.68 7.77
N LEU A 143 4.39 12.62 6.97
CA LEU A 143 5.08 13.84 6.57
C LEU A 143 5.28 14.78 7.76
N HIS A 144 4.26 14.98 8.58
CA HIS A 144 4.36 15.79 9.79
C HIS A 144 5.48 15.28 10.70
N GLU A 145 5.50 13.97 10.96
CA GLU A 145 6.55 13.36 11.78
C GLU A 145 7.94 13.47 11.14
N ALA A 146 8.04 13.32 9.82
CA ALA A 146 9.30 13.46 9.09
C ALA A 146 9.86 14.89 9.13
N GLN A 147 9.00 15.90 9.14
CA GLN A 147 9.42 17.30 9.27
C GLN A 147 9.93 17.60 10.68
N VAL A 148 9.20 17.15 11.71
CA VAL A 148 9.57 17.35 13.12
C VAL A 148 10.90 16.65 13.44
N HIS A 149 11.10 15.44 12.91
CA HIS A 149 12.29 14.62 13.17
C HIS A 149 13.25 14.55 11.97
N SER A 150 13.42 15.65 11.24
CA SER A 150 14.23 15.67 10.00
C SER A 150 15.71 15.29 10.18
N GLN A 151 16.22 15.30 11.41
CA GLN A 151 17.60 14.91 11.76
C GLN A 151 17.80 13.40 12.00
N SER A 152 16.72 12.62 12.20
CA SER A 152 16.80 11.16 12.44
C SER A 152 16.55 10.33 11.18
N ILE A 153 16.43 10.98 10.03
CA ILE A 153 16.23 10.33 8.74
C ILE A 153 17.54 9.68 8.29
N ASN A 154 17.52 8.36 8.13
CA ASN A 154 18.67 7.60 7.69
C ASN A 154 18.60 7.39 6.17
N ILE A 155 19.59 7.90 5.44
CA ILE A 155 19.75 7.81 3.99
C ILE A 155 20.74 6.68 3.60
N ASP A 156 21.47 6.12 4.57
CA ASP A 156 22.63 5.24 4.33
C ASP A 156 22.25 3.84 3.83
N ASN A 157 20.97 3.46 3.86
CA ASN A 157 20.51 2.15 3.38
C ASN A 157 20.59 2.00 1.85
N GLY A 158 20.63 3.12 1.10
CA GLY A 158 20.83 3.13 -0.36
C GLY A 158 19.68 2.60 -1.22
N VAL A 159 18.56 2.15 -0.62
CA VAL A 159 17.40 1.58 -1.33
C VAL A 159 16.10 2.35 -1.03
N TYR A 160 15.86 2.65 0.24
CA TYR A 160 14.72 3.45 0.68
C TYR A 160 15.10 4.23 1.93
N CYS A 161 14.38 5.31 2.16
CA CYS A 161 14.52 6.11 3.35
C CYS A 161 13.83 5.47 4.53
N ALA A 162 14.50 5.42 5.68
CA ALA A 162 13.94 4.91 6.91
C ALA A 162 14.12 5.93 8.03
N MET A 163 13.09 6.11 8.86
CA MET A 163 13.21 6.79 10.14
C MET A 163 13.32 5.75 11.25
N ASP A 164 14.22 5.98 12.20
CA ASP A 164 14.33 5.16 13.42
C ASP A 164 13.23 5.55 14.43
N LEU A 165 11.97 5.34 14.05
CA LEU A 165 10.81 5.53 14.90
C LEU A 165 10.34 4.16 15.37
N GLN A 166 10.90 3.68 16.49
CA GLN A 166 10.48 2.43 17.12
C GLN A 166 8.95 2.36 17.29
N ASN A 167 8.31 3.45 17.73
CA ASN A 167 6.86 3.52 17.94
C ASN A 167 6.02 3.33 16.67
N PHE A 168 6.48 3.82 15.51
CA PHE A 168 5.74 3.68 14.25
C PHE A 168 5.83 2.27 13.67
N ASN A 169 6.98 1.62 13.82
CA ASN A 169 7.14 0.23 13.39
C ASN A 169 6.15 -0.69 14.11
N TYR A 170 5.87 -0.47 15.41
CA TYR A 170 4.87 -1.27 16.13
C TYR A 170 3.45 -1.09 15.60
N VAL A 171 3.05 0.12 15.22
CA VAL A 171 1.71 0.37 14.64
C VAL A 171 1.56 -0.27 13.26
N GLN A 172 2.60 -0.19 12.44
CA GLN A 172 2.62 -0.83 11.13
C GLN A 172 2.62 -2.35 11.25
N LEU A 173 3.48 -2.89 12.12
CA LEU A 173 3.48 -4.30 12.48
C LEU A 173 2.15 -4.76 13.06
N ALA A 174 1.46 -3.95 13.87
CA ALA A 174 0.14 -4.28 14.39
C ALA A 174 -0.94 -4.29 13.29
N LEU A 175 -0.87 -3.38 12.32
CA LEU A 175 -1.76 -3.38 11.14
C LEU A 175 -1.49 -4.60 10.23
N TYR A 176 -0.22 -4.96 10.03
CA TYR A 176 0.15 -6.18 9.30
C TYR A 176 -0.21 -7.45 10.07
N ALA A 177 0.01 -7.46 11.38
CA ALA A 177 -0.31 -8.58 12.25
C ALA A 177 -1.81 -8.75 12.41
N THR A 178 -2.63 -7.70 12.37
CA THR A 178 -4.10 -7.83 12.33
C THR A 178 -4.59 -8.36 10.98
N GLY A 179 -3.95 -7.97 9.88
CA GLY A 179 -4.18 -8.60 8.55
C GLY A 179 -3.71 -10.05 8.47
N GLY A 180 -2.59 -10.40 9.12
CA GLY A 180 -2.08 -11.78 9.24
C GLY A 180 -2.83 -12.62 10.29
N LEU A 181 -3.35 -11.99 11.34
CA LEU A 181 -4.22 -12.60 12.34
C LEU A 181 -5.56 -12.97 11.72
N GLN A 182 -6.00 -12.39 10.62
CA GLN A 182 -7.15 -12.93 9.90
C GLN A 182 -6.84 -14.28 9.24
N HIS A 183 -5.61 -14.54 8.79
CA HIS A 183 -5.21 -15.88 8.33
C HIS A 183 -5.11 -16.89 9.49
N LEU A 184 -4.70 -16.45 10.70
CA LEU A 184 -4.62 -17.31 11.89
C LEU A 184 -5.97 -17.52 12.60
N VAL A 185 -6.82 -16.49 12.71
CA VAL A 185 -8.16 -16.58 13.32
C VAL A 185 -9.09 -17.41 12.44
N VAL A 186 -8.98 -17.31 11.11
CA VAL A 186 -9.68 -18.24 10.22
C VAL A 186 -9.13 -19.66 10.37
N GLY A 187 -7.82 -19.85 10.56
CA GLY A 187 -7.24 -21.17 10.86
C GLY A 187 -7.66 -21.78 12.21
N SER A 188 -7.85 -20.96 13.25
CA SER A 188 -8.21 -21.41 14.60
C SER A 188 -9.72 -21.55 14.85
N LEU A 189 -10.59 -21.11 13.92
CA LEU A 189 -12.03 -21.43 13.96
C LEU A 189 -12.37 -22.77 13.27
N TYR A 190 -11.39 -23.48 12.73
CA TYR A 190 -11.53 -24.81 12.08
C TYR A 190 -10.76 -25.94 12.79
N ILE A 191 -10.43 -25.78 14.08
CA ILE A 191 -10.06 -26.86 15.01
C ILE A 191 -10.98 -26.77 16.22
#